data_AF-A0A5C3KHG5-F1
#
_entry.id   AF-A0A5C3KHG5-F1
#
_cell.length_a   1.000
_cell.length_b   1.000
_cell.length_c   1.000
_cell.angle_alpha   90.00
_cell.angle_beta   90.00
_cell.angle_gamma   90.00
#
_symmetry.space_group_name_H-M   'P 1'
#
loop_
_entity.id
_entity.type
_entity.pdbx_description
1 polymer ?
#
loop_
_entity_poly.entity_id
_entity_poly.type
_entity_poly.pdbx_seq_one_letter_code
_entity_poly.pdbx_strand_id
1 'polypeptide(L)'
;CKAVLDEFLASNKNPSLANITLSHVTLGNRINSMQNIQDSNAEKAWLMKEEEEQVISAVIQHGEMGIPFSRHRLEEQVNSILRARLGNKFGKEGVGQNYIHRLCERNRDQI
;
A
#
# COMPACT_ATOMS: atom_id res chain seq x y z
N CYS A 1 -12.96 -21.32 -18.97
CA CYS A 1 -12.95 -20.78 -17.59
C CYS A 1 -12.22 -21.65 -16.57
N LYS A 2 -12.29 -23.00 -16.63
CA LYS A 2 -11.56 -23.88 -15.69
C LYS A 2 -10.03 -23.77 -15.81
N ALA A 3 -9.48 -23.82 -17.03
CA ALA A 3 -8.02 -23.76 -17.27
C ALA A 3 -7.31 -22.54 -16.64
N VAL A 4 -7.91 -21.35 -16.70
CA VAL A 4 -7.33 -20.12 -16.10
C VAL A 4 -7.42 -20.15 -14.57
N LEU A 5 -8.47 -20.78 -14.03
CA LEU A 5 -8.64 -20.97 -12.59
C LEU A 5 -7.63 -22.01 -12.08
N ASP A 6 -7.40 -23.07 -12.85
CA ASP A 6 -6.40 -24.11 -12.57
C ASP A 6 -4.97 -23.53 -12.62
N GLU A 7 -4.64 -22.69 -13.60
CA GLU A 7 -3.36 -21.97 -13.65
C GLU A 7 -3.19 -21.01 -12.45
N PHE A 8 -4.25 -20.30 -12.07
CA PHE A 8 -4.21 -19.38 -10.93
C PHE A 8 -4.05 -20.10 -9.58
N LEU A 9 -4.71 -21.24 -9.40
CA LEU A 9 -4.55 -22.12 -8.24
C LEU A 9 -3.16 -22.78 -8.23
N ALA A 10 -2.61 -23.16 -9.39
CA ALA A 10 -1.27 -23.73 -9.49
C ALA A 10 -0.17 -22.71 -9.11
N SER A 11 -0.37 -21.43 -9.46
CA SER A 11 0.55 -20.34 -9.07
C SER A 11 0.43 -19.96 -7.59
N ASN A 12 -0.76 -20.08 -6.99
CA ASN A 12 -1.00 -19.69 -5.60
C ASN A 12 -1.23 -20.91 -4.71
N LYS A 13 -0.17 -21.37 -4.00
CA LYS A 13 -0.19 -22.53 -3.09
C LYS A 13 -0.96 -22.30 -1.77
N ASN A 14 -2.00 -21.45 -1.73
CA ASN A 14 -2.78 -21.25 -0.51
C ASN A 14 -4.02 -22.17 -0.53
N PRO A 15 -4.22 -23.06 0.46
CA PRO A 15 -5.36 -23.98 0.50
C PRO A 15 -6.72 -23.27 0.65
N SER A 16 -6.74 -22.00 1.04
CA SER A 16 -7.93 -21.16 1.13
C SER A 16 -8.49 -20.69 -0.22
N LEU A 17 -7.74 -20.82 -1.33
CA LEU A 17 -8.21 -20.39 -2.66
C LEU A 17 -9.19 -21.38 -3.32
N ALA A 18 -9.39 -22.59 -2.75
CA ALA A 18 -10.23 -23.64 -3.36
C ALA A 18 -11.70 -23.25 -3.57
N ASN A 19 -12.19 -22.22 -2.86
CA ASN A 19 -13.56 -21.71 -2.95
C ASN A 19 -13.68 -20.30 -3.56
N ILE A 20 -12.67 -19.83 -4.30
CA ILE A 20 -12.75 -18.50 -4.90
C ILE A 20 -13.59 -18.56 -6.18
N THR A 21 -14.73 -17.88 -6.14
CA THR A 21 -15.58 -17.67 -7.30
C THR A 21 -15.00 -16.49 -8.11
N LEU A 22 -14.25 -16.78 -9.18
CA LEU A 22 -13.78 -15.76 -10.10
C LEU A 22 -14.92 -15.31 -11.04
N SER A 23 -15.27 -14.02 -10.96
CA SER A 23 -16.21 -13.41 -11.90
C SER A 23 -15.62 -13.42 -13.31
N HIS A 24 -16.46 -13.79 -14.29
CA HIS A 24 -16.12 -13.74 -15.72
C HIS A 24 -15.73 -12.32 -16.18
N VAL A 25 -16.29 -11.29 -15.55
CA VAL A 25 -15.96 -9.88 -15.83
C VAL A 25 -14.51 -9.58 -15.43
N THR A 26 -14.07 -10.01 -14.25
CA THR A 26 -12.70 -9.81 -13.77
C THR A 26 -11.68 -10.52 -14.67
N LEU A 27 -12.03 -11.69 -15.21
CA LEU A 27 -11.19 -12.41 -16.16
C LEU A 27 -11.13 -11.71 -17.53
N GLY A 28 -12.27 -11.26 -18.07
CA GLY A 28 -12.30 -10.50 -19.31
C GLY A 28 -11.51 -9.19 -19.21
N ASN A 29 -11.66 -8.50 -18.07
CA ASN A 29 -10.91 -7.31 -17.71
C ASN A 29 -9.39 -7.56 -17.71
N ARG A 30 -8.94 -8.69 -17.17
CA ARG A 30 -7.52 -9.09 -17.15
C ARG A 30 -6.99 -9.42 -18.55
N ILE A 31 -7.79 -10.10 -19.38
CA ILE A 31 -7.43 -10.39 -20.78
C ILE A 31 -7.32 -9.09 -21.60
N ASN A 32 -8.14 -8.09 -21.28
CA ASN A 32 -8.11 -6.77 -21.89
C ASN A 32 -7.00 -5.86 -21.33
N SER A 33 -5.98 -6.43 -20.67
CA SER A 33 -4.84 -5.73 -20.08
C SER A 33 -5.21 -4.64 -19.05
N MET A 34 -6.35 -4.75 -18.36
CA MET A 34 -6.60 -3.84 -17.24
C MET A 34 -5.60 -4.12 -16.12
N GLN A 35 -5.01 -3.02 -15.61
CA GLN A 35 -4.02 -3.07 -14.54
C GLN A 35 -4.58 -3.77 -13.30
N ASN A 36 -3.71 -4.50 -12.61
CA ASN A 36 -4.02 -5.06 -11.31
C ASN A 36 -4.45 -3.95 -10.35
N ILE A 37 -5.42 -4.24 -9.48
CA ILE A 37 -5.88 -3.30 -8.44
C ILE A 37 -4.69 -2.85 -7.57
N GLN A 38 -3.73 -3.73 -7.30
CA GLN A 38 -2.53 -3.39 -6.54
C GLN A 38 -1.69 -2.32 -7.26
N ASP A 39 -1.45 -2.49 -8.56
CA ASP A 39 -0.67 -1.54 -9.37
C ASP A 39 -1.42 -0.22 -9.52
N SER A 40 -2.72 -0.26 -9.79
CA SER A 40 -3.56 0.95 -9.87
C SER A 40 -3.62 1.71 -8.54
N ASN A 41 -3.61 1.00 -7.41
CA ASN A 41 -3.57 1.63 -6.10
C ASN A 41 -2.18 2.17 -5.75
N ALA A 42 -1.11 1.52 -6.21
CA ALA A 42 0.26 2.01 -6.05
C ALA A 42 0.47 3.33 -6.82
N GLU A 43 -0.07 3.43 -8.04
CA GLU A 43 -0.04 4.69 -8.82
C GLU A 43 -0.82 5.84 -8.14
N LYS A 44 -1.86 5.52 -7.38
CA LYS A 44 -2.69 6.49 -6.65
C LYS A 44 -2.20 6.76 -5.22
N ALA A 45 -1.14 6.09 -4.77
CA ALA A 45 -0.60 6.28 -3.44
C ALA A 45 0.10 7.64 -3.34
N TRP A 46 0.07 8.23 -2.14
CA TRP A 46 0.77 9.49 -1.90
C TRP A 46 2.29 9.29 -1.92
N LEU A 47 2.77 8.26 -1.23
CA LEU A 47 4.18 7.92 -1.14
C LEU A 47 4.55 6.91 -2.23
N MET A 48 5.73 7.08 -2.82
CA MET A 48 6.36 6.01 -3.59
C MET A 48 6.85 4.91 -2.67
N LYS A 49 7.10 3.72 -3.22
CA LYS A 49 7.49 2.55 -2.42
C LYS A 49 8.78 2.80 -1.63
N GLU A 50 9.73 3.50 -2.25
CA GLU A 50 11.00 3.87 -1.64
C GLU A 50 10.82 4.89 -0.50
N GLU A 51 9.89 5.84 -0.67
CA GLU A 51 9.58 6.84 0.37
C GLU A 51 8.88 6.20 1.57
N GLU A 52 7.97 5.26 1.32
CA GLU A 52 7.27 4.53 2.37
C GLU A 52 8.21 3.65 3.20
N GLU A 53 9.17 2.97 2.56
CA GLU A 53 10.19 2.16 3.24
C GLU A 53 11.07 3.03 4.17
N GLN A 54 11.41 4.25 3.76
CA GLN A 54 12.12 5.21 4.61
C GLN A 54 11.28 5.64 5.83
N VAL A 55 9.98 5.83 5.65
CA VAL A 55 9.08 6.16 6.77
C VAL A 55 8.99 5.00 7.76
N ILE A 56 8.81 3.77 7.27
CA ILE A 56 8.70 2.58 8.13
C ILE A 56 10.01 2.33 8.88
N SER A 57 11.15 2.39 8.20
CA SER A 57 12.45 2.20 8.84
C SER A 57 12.71 3.23 9.96
N ALA A 58 12.32 4.49 9.76
CA ALA A 58 12.37 5.49 10.82
C ALA A 58 11.47 5.12 12.01
N VAL A 59 10.23 4.66 11.75
CA VAL A 59 9.31 4.22 12.81
C VAL A 59 9.90 3.07 13.62
N ILE A 60 10.47 2.06 12.96
CA ILE A 60 11.13 0.92 13.61
C ILE A 60 12.31 1.40 14.47
N GLN A 61 13.21 2.22 13.91
CA GLN A 61 14.34 2.78 14.65
C GLN A 61 13.89 3.55 15.90
N HIS A 62 12.83 4.35 15.78
CA HIS A 62 12.26 5.06 16.93
C HIS A 62 11.65 4.11 17.96
N GLY A 63 11.01 3.03 17.53
CA GLY A 63 10.54 1.95 18.39
C GLY A 63 11.68 1.26 19.15
N GLU A 64 12.78 0.95 18.48
CA GLU A 64 13.99 0.35 19.09
C GLU A 64 14.63 1.29 20.13
N MET A 65 14.61 2.60 19.88
CA MET A 65 15.08 3.61 20.82
C MET A 65 14.14 3.83 22.02
N GLY A 66 12.98 3.17 22.06
CA GLY A 66 11.97 3.34 23.11
C GLY A 66 11.24 4.69 23.05
N ILE A 67 11.30 5.37 21.90
CA ILE A 67 10.62 6.65 21.70
C ILE A 67 9.26 6.37 21.07
N PRO A 68 8.14 6.68 21.76
CA PRO A 68 6.82 6.46 21.20
C PRO A 68 6.63 7.34 19.97
N PHE A 69 6.46 6.71 18.81
CA PHE A 69 6.17 7.42 17.58
C PHE A 69 4.68 7.78 17.54
N SER A 70 4.36 9.05 17.80
CA SER A 70 2.98 9.52 17.76
C SER A 70 2.49 9.57 16.31
N ARG A 71 1.19 9.34 16.12
CA ARG A 71 0.55 9.43 14.80
C ARG A 71 0.76 10.79 14.13
N HIS A 72 0.80 11.85 14.94
CA HIS A 72 1.08 13.21 14.46
C HIS A 72 2.50 13.34 13.91
N ARG A 73 3.48 12.71 14.56
CA ARG A 73 4.88 12.75 14.11
C ARG A 73 5.08 11.99 12.80
N LEU A 74 4.35 10.89 12.62
CA LEU A 74 4.31 10.17 11.34
C LEU A 74 3.71 11.04 10.24
N GLU A 75 2.63 11.77 10.55
CA GLU A 75 2.02 12.73 9.63
C GLU A 75 3.00 13.85 9.22
N GLU A 76 3.72 14.43 10.17
CA GLU A 76 4.74 15.45 9.92
C GLU A 76 5.87 14.93 9.04
N GLN A 77 6.36 13.72 9.30
CA GLN A 77 7.44 13.11 8.53
C GLN A 77 6.98 12.85 7.08
N VAL A 78 5.80 12.26 6.89
CA VAL A 78 5.22 12.01 5.57
C VAL A 78 5.00 13.33 4.82
N ASN A 79 4.41 14.34 5.49
CA ASN A 79 4.22 15.66 4.90
C ASN A 79 5.55 16.32 4.52
N SER A 80 6.61 16.14 5.31
CA SER A 80 7.94 16.70 5.03
C SER A 80 8.55 16.07 3.77
N ILE A 81 8.45 14.74 3.63
CA ILE A 81 8.91 14.01 2.43
C ILE A 81 8.12 14.47 1.20
N LEU A 82 6.79 14.54 1.30
CA LEU A 82 5.95 14.98 0.19
C LEU A 82 6.17 16.43 -0.18
N ARG A 83 6.40 17.32 0.79
CA ARG A 83 6.79 18.72 0.52
C ARG A 83 8.15 18.81 -0.16
N ALA A 84 9.11 17.98 0.22
CA ALA A 84 10.42 17.95 -0.43
C ALA A 84 10.31 17.48 -1.90
N ARG A 85 9.46 16.48 -2.20
CA ARG A 85 9.28 15.95 -3.55
C ARG A 85 8.36 16.81 -4.44
N LEU A 86 7.18 17.19 -3.93
CA LEU A 86 6.13 17.88 -4.70
C LEU A 86 6.22 19.40 -4.58
N GLY A 87 6.93 19.92 -3.58
CA GLY A 87 7.10 21.35 -3.35
C GLY A 87 5.75 22.07 -3.21
N ASN A 88 5.60 23.16 -3.96
CA ASN A 88 4.39 24.00 -3.96
C ASN A 88 3.14 23.33 -4.55
N LYS A 89 3.28 22.15 -5.20
CA LYS A 89 2.12 21.37 -5.67
C LYS A 89 1.42 20.64 -4.52
N PHE A 90 2.09 20.49 -3.39
CA PHE A 90 1.51 19.86 -2.21
C PHE A 90 0.61 20.85 -1.47
N GLY A 91 -0.63 20.45 -1.22
CA GLY A 91 -1.60 21.27 -0.49
C GLY A 91 -1.13 21.60 0.92
N LYS A 92 -1.51 22.78 1.43
CA LYS A 92 -1.15 23.21 2.79
C LYS A 92 -1.73 22.30 3.88
N GLU A 93 -2.83 21.62 3.58
CA GLU A 93 -3.57 20.75 4.51
C GLU A 93 -2.88 19.40 4.79
N GLY A 94 -1.90 18.98 3.98
CA GLY A 94 -1.20 17.72 4.19
C GLY A 94 -1.95 16.48 3.68
N VAL A 95 -1.47 15.29 4.04
CA VAL A 95 -2.09 14.01 3.63
C VAL A 95 -3.34 13.65 4.46
N GLY A 96 -3.47 14.25 5.65
CA GLY A 96 -4.56 14.05 6.59
C GLY A 96 -4.46 12.75 7.39
N GLN A 97 -5.17 12.73 8.53
CA GLN A 97 -5.06 11.65 9.52
C GLN A 97 -5.51 10.28 9.01
N ASN A 98 -6.47 10.22 8.07
CA ASN A 98 -6.97 8.95 7.54
C ASN A 98 -5.93 8.20 6.72
N TYR A 99 -5.07 8.92 6.00
CA TYR A 99 -3.98 8.31 5.25
C TYR A 99 -2.98 7.63 6.18
N ILE A 100 -2.59 8.32 7.25
CA ILE A 100 -1.66 7.81 8.26
C ILE A 100 -2.23 6.56 8.95
N HIS A 101 -3.55 6.52 9.19
CA HIS A 101 -4.19 5.30 9.70
C HIS A 101 -3.93 4.09 8.80
N ARG A 102 -4.24 4.26 7.51
CA ARG A 102 -4.17 3.20 6.51
C ARG A 102 -2.74 2.76 6.28
N LEU A 103 -1.78 3.69 6.38
CA LEU A 103 -0.36 3.40 6.32
C LEU A 103 0.09 2.52 7.49
N CYS A 104 -0.35 2.80 8.72
CA CYS A 104 -0.07 1.94 9.85
C CYS A 104 -0.75 0.57 9.72
N GLU A 105 -2.01 0.53 9.29
CA GLU A 105 -2.73 -0.75 9.10
C GLU A 105 -2.06 -1.63 8.03
N ARG A 106 -1.63 -1.04 6.91
CA ARG A 106 -0.95 -1.74 5.83
C ARG A 106 0.40 -2.31 6.25
N ASN A 107 1.11 -1.62 7.15
CA ASN A 107 2.45 -1.99 7.60
C ASN A 107 2.47 -2.57 9.01
N ARG A 108 1.32 -3.04 9.52
CA ARG A 108 1.16 -3.58 10.87
C ARG A 108 2.02 -4.81 11.15
N ASP A 109 2.33 -5.59 10.13
CA ASP A 109 3.20 -6.77 10.29
C ASP A 109 4.68 -6.37 10.44
N GLN A 110 5.04 -5.13 10.11
CA GLN A 110 6.42 -4.60 10.16
C GLN A 110 6.66 -3.65 11.35
N ILE A 111 5.61 -3.10 11.96
CA ILE A 111 5.62 -2.13 13.06
C ILE A 111 4.96 -2.73 14.29
#